data_AF-X1JJR6-F1
#
_entry.id   AF-X1JJR6-F1
#
_cell.length_a   1.000
_cell.length_b   1.000
_cell.length_c   1.000
_cell.angle_alpha   90.00
_cell.angle_beta   90.00
_cell.angle_gamma   90.00
#
_symmetry.space_group_name_H-M   'P 1'
#
loop_
_entity.id
_entity.type
_entity.pdbx_description
1 polymer ?
#
loop_
_entity_poly.entity_id
_entity_poly.type
_entity_poly.pdbx_seq_one_letter_code
_entity_poly.pdbx_strand_id
1 'polypeptide(L)'
;QYSRTLLSQVRRADALLIVVDLSNAPLAQMESLIAQLAEMRISLGIETAQEEVILSQKKALIIGNKLDLKNAHANYTALQNKYGEHLPVIAISAKERDSLEELKLKVYQMLDIIRVYTKTPGQKPDFNDPIILDRGSRLGDAAAQVHKDFAAKLKYARIWGSGKHDGIMVKRDHILQDGDVIELHL
;
A
#
# COMPACT_ATOMS: atom_id res chain seq x y z
N GLN A 1 27.93 -5.90 4.63
CA GLN A 1 27.28 -4.69 5.18
C GLN A 1 25.94 -4.39 4.50
N TYR A 2 25.85 -4.45 3.16
CA TYR A 2 24.60 -4.24 2.38
C TYR A 2 23.39 -5.11 2.77
N SER A 3 23.60 -6.39 3.10
CA SER A 3 22.51 -7.32 3.46
C SER A 3 21.72 -6.90 4.72
N ARG A 4 22.39 -6.32 5.74
CA ARG A 4 21.69 -5.86 6.96
C ARG A 4 20.84 -4.61 6.70
N THR A 5 21.32 -3.68 5.88
CA THR A 5 20.56 -2.47 5.52
C THR A 5 19.32 -2.84 4.72
N LEU A 6 19.46 -3.73 3.73
CA LEU A 6 18.35 -4.24 2.93
C LEU A 6 17.30 -4.94 3.80
N LEU A 7 17.71 -5.79 4.74
CA LEU A 7 16.80 -6.44 5.68
C LEU A 7 15.97 -5.45 6.50
N SER A 8 16.61 -4.40 7.02
CA SER A 8 15.90 -3.38 7.79
C SER A 8 14.88 -2.61 6.94
N GLN A 9 15.19 -2.35 5.67
CA GLN A 9 14.30 -1.66 4.74
C GLN A 9 13.09 -2.52 4.38
N VAL A 10 13.31 -3.78 3.99
CA VAL A 10 12.21 -4.71 3.64
C VAL A 10 11.30 -4.94 4.84
N ARG A 11 11.83 -5.08 6.06
CA ARG A 11 11.02 -5.26 7.28
C ARG A 11 10.18 -4.04 7.63
N ARG A 12 10.67 -2.84 7.35
CA ARG A 12 9.94 -1.59 7.64
C ARG A 12 8.96 -1.18 6.55
N ALA A 13 9.12 -1.67 5.33
CA ALA A 13 8.25 -1.34 4.21
C ALA A 13 6.80 -1.81 4.47
N ASP A 14 5.83 -0.99 4.09
CA ASP A 14 4.40 -1.33 4.20
C ASP A 14 3.99 -2.36 3.13
N ALA A 15 4.64 -2.31 1.97
CA ALA A 15 4.46 -3.28 0.88
C ALA A 15 5.75 -3.42 0.04
N LEU A 16 5.83 -4.50 -0.73
CA LEU A 16 6.95 -4.81 -1.62
C LEU A 16 6.51 -4.79 -3.10
N LEU A 17 7.28 -4.10 -3.94
CA LEU A 17 7.14 -4.15 -5.39
C LEU A 17 8.23 -5.06 -5.95
N ILE A 18 7.83 -6.23 -6.44
CA ILE A 18 8.76 -7.26 -6.91
C ILE A 18 8.83 -7.18 -8.43
N VAL A 19 9.90 -6.55 -8.93
CA VAL A 19 10.09 -6.36 -10.36
C VAL A 19 10.90 -7.51 -10.94
N VAL A 20 10.37 -8.15 -11.99
CA VAL A 20 11.07 -9.21 -12.74
C VAL A 20 11.12 -8.87 -14.23
N ASP A 21 12.18 -9.31 -14.88
CA ASP A 21 12.35 -9.15 -16.32
C ASP A 21 11.57 -10.22 -17.10
N LEU A 22 10.53 -9.82 -17.84
CA LEU A 22 9.71 -10.74 -18.64
C LEU A 22 10.46 -11.39 -19.80
N SER A 23 11.60 -10.85 -20.22
CA SER A 23 12.41 -11.41 -21.30
C SER A 23 13.39 -12.49 -20.83
N ASN A 24 13.58 -12.67 -19.52
CA ASN A 24 14.66 -13.49 -18.97
C ASN A 24 14.18 -14.44 -17.84
N ALA A 25 13.46 -15.50 -18.17
CA ALA A 25 13.03 -16.53 -17.20
C ALA A 25 12.43 -15.96 -15.90
N PRO A 26 11.33 -15.19 -15.95
CA PRO A 26 10.80 -14.49 -14.78
C PRO A 26 10.32 -15.42 -13.66
N LEU A 27 9.92 -16.65 -13.96
CA LEU A 27 9.57 -17.64 -12.93
C LEU A 27 10.76 -17.98 -12.02
N ALA A 28 11.94 -18.18 -12.61
CA ALA A 28 13.17 -18.46 -11.88
C ALA A 28 13.64 -17.25 -11.07
N GLN A 29 13.47 -16.03 -11.62
CA GLN A 29 13.71 -14.79 -10.86
C GLN A 29 12.82 -14.72 -9.62
N MET A 30 11.52 -15.00 -9.77
CA MET A 30 10.58 -15.03 -8.64
C MET A 30 10.96 -16.08 -7.59
N GLU A 31 11.31 -17.29 -8.00
CA GLU A 31 11.75 -18.36 -7.08
C GLU A 31 12.98 -17.95 -6.27
N SER A 32 13.98 -17.35 -6.92
CA SER A 32 15.17 -16.82 -6.26
C SER A 32 14.84 -15.71 -5.26
N LEU A 33 13.93 -14.78 -5.62
CA LEU A 33 13.51 -13.69 -4.74
C LEU A 33 12.73 -14.21 -3.52
N ILE A 34 11.85 -15.19 -3.71
CA ILE A 34 11.12 -15.84 -2.61
C ILE A 34 12.09 -16.54 -1.66
N ALA A 35 13.08 -17.28 -2.18
CA ALA A 35 14.09 -17.94 -1.36
C ALA A 35 14.90 -16.92 -0.53
N GLN A 36 15.34 -15.81 -1.14
CA GLN A 36 16.04 -14.74 -0.42
C GLN A 36 15.17 -14.10 0.67
N LEU A 37 13.88 -13.88 0.42
CA LEU A 37 12.96 -13.35 1.42
C LEU A 37 12.73 -14.36 2.57
N ALA A 38 12.67 -15.65 2.26
CA ALA A 38 12.56 -16.72 3.26
C ALA A 38 13.78 -16.74 4.19
N GLU A 39 15.00 -16.63 3.66
CA GLU A 39 16.24 -16.49 4.46
C GLU A 39 16.19 -15.28 5.41
N MET A 40 15.47 -14.23 5.01
CA MET A 40 15.23 -13.01 5.79
C MET A 40 14.08 -13.15 6.81
N ARG A 41 13.43 -14.33 6.85
CA ARG A 41 12.20 -14.67 7.59
C ARG A 41 11.01 -13.78 7.23
N ILE A 42 10.89 -13.46 5.94
CA ILE A 42 9.83 -12.63 5.36
C ILE A 42 9.05 -13.50 4.37
N SER A 43 7.74 -13.60 4.57
CA SER A 43 6.84 -14.31 3.65
C SER A 43 6.01 -13.33 2.83
N LEU A 44 5.69 -13.75 1.61
CA LEU A 44 4.75 -13.05 0.72
C LEU A 44 3.32 -13.58 0.84
N GLY A 45 3.05 -14.51 1.76
CA GLY A 45 1.73 -15.16 1.86
C GLY A 45 1.46 -16.18 0.76
N ILE A 46 2.51 -16.59 0.02
CA ILE A 46 2.46 -17.77 -0.84
C ILE A 46 2.66 -18.97 0.09
N GLU A 47 1.72 -19.91 0.11
CA GLU A 47 1.87 -21.14 0.88
C GLU A 47 3.16 -21.85 0.43
N THR A 48 4.15 -21.87 1.32
CA THR A 48 5.36 -22.66 1.17
C THR A 48 5.31 -23.71 2.25
N ALA A 49 5.49 -24.97 1.85
CA ALA A 49 5.33 -26.15 2.69
C ALA A 49 6.39 -26.29 3.80
N GLN A 50 7.05 -25.19 4.21
CA GLN A 50 8.10 -25.20 5.21
C GLN A 50 7.66 -24.46 6.47
N GLU A 51 7.65 -25.21 7.56
CA GLU A 51 7.42 -24.82 8.96
C GLU A 51 8.55 -23.92 9.52
N GLU A 52 9.16 -23.05 8.70
CA GLU A 52 10.05 -22.04 9.24
C GLU A 52 9.24 -20.97 9.97
N VAL A 53 9.79 -20.48 11.08
CA VAL A 53 9.18 -19.41 11.88
C VAL A 53 9.16 -18.11 11.06
N ILE A 54 8.10 -17.91 10.27
CA ILE A 54 7.83 -16.66 9.57
C ILE A 54 7.63 -15.57 10.62
N LEU A 55 8.52 -14.56 10.63
CA LEU A 55 8.47 -13.46 11.58
C LEU A 55 7.66 -12.27 11.07
N SER A 56 7.47 -12.17 9.75
CA SER A 56 6.74 -11.08 9.12
C SER A 56 6.18 -11.53 7.78
N GLN A 57 4.91 -11.25 7.53
CA GLN A 57 4.30 -11.31 6.21
C GLN A 57 4.25 -9.89 5.62
N LYS A 58 4.49 -9.75 4.31
CA LYS A 58 4.41 -8.47 3.59
C LYS A 58 3.42 -8.54 2.45
N LYS A 59 2.62 -7.48 2.28
CA LYS A 59 1.85 -7.25 1.05
C LYS A 59 2.84 -7.09 -0.11
N ALA A 60 2.56 -7.71 -1.25
CA ALA A 60 3.44 -7.60 -2.42
C ALA A 60 2.67 -7.54 -3.74
N LEU A 61 3.27 -6.88 -4.72
CA LEU A 61 2.82 -6.80 -6.10
C LEU A 61 3.96 -7.25 -7.02
N ILE A 62 3.69 -8.25 -7.86
CA ILE A 62 4.64 -8.72 -8.87
C ILE A 62 4.49 -7.85 -10.11
N ILE A 63 5.60 -7.32 -10.61
CA ILE A 63 5.67 -6.43 -11.77
C ILE A 63 6.58 -7.09 -12.81
N GLY A 64 5.97 -7.64 -13.86
CA GLY A 64 6.68 -8.09 -15.05
C GLY A 64 7.08 -6.89 -15.91
N ASN A 65 8.34 -6.48 -15.89
CA ASN A 65 8.83 -5.40 -16.73
C ASN A 65 9.34 -5.91 -18.08
N LYS A 66 9.50 -4.98 -19.04
CA LYS A 66 9.93 -5.22 -20.42
C LYS A 66 8.88 -5.94 -21.29
N LEU A 67 7.60 -5.58 -21.10
CA LEU A 67 6.48 -6.08 -21.90
C LEU A 67 6.64 -5.83 -23.41
N ASP A 68 7.48 -4.85 -23.79
CA ASP A 68 7.83 -4.51 -25.17
C ASP A 68 8.71 -5.55 -25.89
N LEU A 69 9.28 -6.51 -25.17
CA LEU A 69 10.19 -7.51 -25.74
C LEU A 69 9.45 -8.78 -26.23
N LYS A 70 10.09 -9.48 -27.17
CA LYS A 70 9.61 -10.78 -27.66
C LYS A 70 9.46 -11.77 -26.49
N ASN A 71 8.45 -12.64 -26.57
CA ASN A 71 8.08 -13.63 -25.55
C ASN A 71 7.56 -13.07 -24.21
N ALA A 72 7.55 -11.75 -24.00
CA ALA A 72 7.12 -11.16 -22.74
C ALA A 72 5.66 -11.50 -22.37
N HIS A 73 4.77 -11.55 -23.37
CA HIS A 73 3.35 -11.89 -23.17
C HIS A 73 3.14 -13.34 -22.68
N ALA A 74 3.87 -14.30 -23.28
CA ALA A 74 3.80 -15.70 -22.86
C ALA A 74 4.37 -15.86 -21.44
N ASN A 75 5.46 -15.18 -21.13
CA ASN A 75 6.08 -15.19 -19.81
C ASN A 75 5.23 -14.49 -18.74
N TYR A 76 4.52 -13.41 -19.11
CA TYR A 76 3.53 -12.77 -18.24
C TYR A 76 2.36 -13.72 -17.93
N THR A 77 1.84 -14.40 -18.94
CA THR A 77 0.80 -15.43 -18.76
C THR A 77 1.26 -16.53 -17.80
N ALA A 78 2.51 -16.98 -17.94
CA ALA A 78 3.08 -17.97 -17.02
C ALA A 78 3.21 -17.45 -15.57
N LEU A 79 3.63 -16.20 -15.37
CA LEU A 79 3.65 -15.56 -14.04
C LEU A 79 2.24 -15.47 -13.45
N GLN A 80 1.27 -15.01 -14.23
CA GLN A 80 -0.12 -14.88 -13.82
C GLN A 80 -0.71 -16.23 -13.39
N ASN A 81 -0.47 -17.28 -14.18
CA ASN A 81 -0.96 -18.63 -13.86
C ASN A 81 -0.32 -19.20 -12.60
N LYS A 82 0.96 -18.90 -12.33
CA LYS A 82 1.68 -19.45 -11.17
C LYS A 82 1.37 -18.69 -9.88
N TYR A 83 1.26 -17.36 -9.92
CA TYR A 83 1.20 -16.52 -8.73
C TYR A 83 -0.08 -15.71 -8.57
N GLY A 84 -0.89 -15.57 -9.63
CA GLY A 84 -2.03 -14.65 -9.69
C GLY A 84 -3.18 -14.95 -8.71
N GLU A 85 -3.26 -16.17 -8.18
CA GLU A 85 -4.23 -16.53 -7.14
C GLU A 85 -3.82 -16.03 -5.74
N HIS A 86 -2.52 -15.83 -5.52
CA HIS A 86 -1.97 -15.49 -4.19
C HIS A 86 -1.51 -14.04 -4.12
N LEU A 87 -0.96 -13.52 -5.22
CA LEU A 87 -0.40 -12.19 -5.32
C LEU A 87 -0.94 -11.48 -6.56
N PRO A 88 -1.21 -10.17 -6.48
CA PRO A 88 -1.47 -9.40 -7.67
C PRO A 88 -0.22 -9.39 -8.56
N VAL A 89 -0.45 -9.52 -9.87
CA VAL A 89 0.59 -9.49 -10.91
C VAL A 89 0.16 -8.49 -11.98
N ILE A 90 1.10 -7.69 -12.46
CA ILE A 90 0.90 -6.75 -13.57
C ILE A 90 2.12 -6.81 -14.50
N ALA A 91 1.91 -6.58 -15.79
CA ALA A 91 2.99 -6.36 -16.74
C ALA A 91 3.08 -4.90 -17.17
N ILE A 92 4.30 -4.40 -17.32
CA ILE A 92 4.59 -3.03 -17.77
C ILE A 92 5.72 -3.03 -18.80
N SER A 93 5.81 -1.95 -19.57
CA SER A 93 7.07 -1.56 -20.19
C SER A 93 7.50 -0.23 -19.60
N ALA A 94 8.50 -0.25 -18.72
CA ALA A 94 9.09 0.99 -18.21
C ALA A 94 9.72 1.84 -19.32
N LYS A 95 10.22 1.19 -20.40
CA LYS A 95 10.83 1.86 -21.55
C LYS A 95 9.80 2.59 -22.40
N GLU A 96 8.70 1.92 -22.74
CA GLU A 96 7.62 2.47 -23.57
C GLU A 96 6.58 3.24 -22.74
N ARG A 97 6.75 3.28 -21.40
CA ARG A 97 5.80 3.87 -20.44
C ARG A 97 4.41 3.23 -20.49
N ASP A 98 4.36 1.97 -20.90
CA ASP A 98 3.12 1.21 -20.98
C ASP A 98 2.68 0.71 -19.59
N SER A 99 1.38 0.81 -19.32
CA SER A 99 0.71 0.31 -18.11
C SER A 99 1.21 0.92 -16.79
N LEU A 100 1.91 2.06 -16.83
CA LEU A 100 2.40 2.75 -15.62
C LEU A 100 1.28 3.39 -14.79
N GLU A 101 0.21 3.89 -15.42
CA GLU A 101 -0.94 4.42 -14.69
C GLU A 101 -1.71 3.31 -13.96
N GLU A 102 -1.86 2.14 -14.60
CA GLU A 102 -2.43 0.97 -13.93
C GLU A 102 -1.56 0.52 -12.76
N LEU A 103 -0.22 0.52 -12.92
CA LEU A 103 0.69 0.23 -11.82
C LEU A 103 0.46 1.16 -10.62
N LYS A 104 0.35 2.48 -10.84
CA LYS A 104 0.06 3.44 -9.76
C LYS A 104 -1.24 3.09 -9.03
N LEU A 105 -2.29 2.75 -9.78
CA LEU A 105 -3.58 2.36 -9.21
C LEU A 105 -3.47 1.07 -8.39
N LYS A 106 -2.77 0.05 -8.89
CA LYS A 106 -2.54 -1.21 -8.17
C LYS A 106 -1.74 -1.01 -6.89
N VAL A 107 -0.72 -0.14 -6.91
CA VAL A 107 0.04 0.22 -5.71
C VAL A 107 -0.86 0.88 -4.67
N TYR A 108 -1.67 1.86 -5.08
CA TYR A 108 -2.62 2.54 -4.17
C TYR A 108 -3.63 1.56 -3.57
N GLN A 109 -4.20 0.68 -4.39
CA GLN A 109 -5.13 -0.37 -3.94
C GLN A 109 -4.48 -1.35 -2.96
N MET A 110 -3.24 -1.77 -3.23
CA MET A 110 -2.50 -2.70 -2.37
C MET A 110 -2.19 -2.10 -1.00
N LEU A 111 -1.79 -0.82 -0.96
CA LEU A 111 -1.52 -0.13 0.30
C LEU A 111 -2.75 -0.09 1.21
N ASP A 112 -3.96 -0.03 0.62
CA ASP A 112 -5.24 0.03 1.33
C ASP A 112 -5.32 1.21 2.30
N ILE A 113 -4.93 2.38 1.79
CA ILE A 113 -4.87 3.64 2.51
C ILE A 113 -6.05 4.55 2.14
N ILE A 114 -6.30 5.53 3.00
CA ILE A 114 -7.26 6.62 2.82
C ILE A 114 -6.56 7.97 3.02
N ARG A 115 -7.04 8.97 2.31
CA ARG A 115 -6.65 10.38 2.45
C ARG A 115 -7.71 11.10 3.26
N VAL A 116 -7.29 11.78 4.31
CA VAL A 116 -8.15 12.59 5.15
C VAL A 116 -7.63 14.01 5.16
N TYR A 117 -8.48 14.95 4.76
CA TYR A 117 -8.13 16.34 4.60
C TYR A 117 -8.47 17.13 5.87
N THR A 118 -7.66 18.13 6.20
CA THR A 118 -7.91 18.95 7.39
C THR A 118 -8.54 20.28 7.01
N LYS A 119 -9.33 20.81 7.95
CA LYS A 119 -9.97 22.11 7.83
C LYS A 119 -9.86 22.84 9.16
N THR A 120 -9.34 24.06 9.12
CA THR A 120 -9.35 24.97 10.27
C THR A 120 -10.74 25.60 10.41
N PRO A 121 -11.24 25.82 11.64
CA PRO A 121 -12.48 26.56 11.88
C PRO A 121 -12.50 27.90 11.13
N GLY A 122 -13.57 28.15 10.38
CA GLY A 122 -13.74 29.36 9.56
C GLY A 122 -12.92 29.42 8.27
N GLN A 123 -12.06 28.45 7.99
CA GLN A 123 -11.26 28.38 6.75
C GLN A 123 -11.78 27.32 5.78
N LYS A 124 -11.30 27.38 4.53
CA LYS A 124 -11.52 26.32 3.54
C LYS A 124 -10.69 25.08 3.89
N PRO A 125 -11.10 23.88 3.47
CA PRO A 125 -10.29 22.68 3.61
C PRO A 125 -8.96 22.81 2.85
N ASP A 126 -7.89 22.22 3.40
CA ASP A 126 -6.63 22.04 2.68
C ASP A 126 -6.62 20.69 1.96
N PHE A 127 -6.55 20.73 0.64
CA PHE A 127 -6.50 19.54 -0.22
C PHE A 127 -5.08 19.18 -0.70
N ASN A 128 -4.06 19.94 -0.30
CA ASN A 128 -2.69 19.73 -0.76
C ASN A 128 -1.90 18.79 0.15
N ASP A 129 -2.21 18.78 1.44
CA ASP A 129 -1.49 17.98 2.45
C ASP A 129 -2.48 17.07 3.23
N PRO A 130 -2.93 15.95 2.62
CA PRO A 130 -3.78 15.00 3.31
C PRO A 130 -3.02 14.22 4.37
N ILE A 131 -3.71 13.90 5.46
CA ILE A 131 -3.29 12.85 6.38
C ILE A 131 -3.52 11.51 5.68
N ILE A 132 -2.46 10.71 5.55
CA ILE A 132 -2.54 9.35 5.01
C ILE A 132 -2.70 8.37 6.17
N LEU A 133 -3.75 7.56 6.11
CA LEU A 133 -4.09 6.57 7.14
C LEU A 133 -4.42 5.23 6.49
N ASP A 134 -4.32 4.15 7.25
CA ASP A 134 -4.84 2.85 6.82
C ASP A 134 -6.37 2.88 6.75
N ARG A 135 -6.96 2.15 5.80
CA ARG A 135 -8.41 2.00 5.73
C ARG A 135 -8.95 1.40 7.03
N GLY A 136 -10.03 1.97 7.55
CA GLY A 136 -10.62 1.60 8.83
C GLY A 136 -10.09 2.40 10.03
N SER A 137 -9.12 3.30 9.80
CA SER A 137 -8.65 4.24 10.83
C SER A 137 -9.77 5.12 11.37
N ARG A 138 -9.65 5.47 12.65
CA ARG A 138 -10.62 6.29 13.37
C ARG A 138 -10.22 7.75 13.37
N LEU A 139 -11.17 8.62 13.71
CA LEU A 139 -10.93 10.05 13.93
C LEU A 139 -9.80 10.30 14.94
N GLY A 140 -9.70 9.48 15.99
CA GLY A 140 -8.62 9.56 16.96
C GLY A 140 -7.23 9.35 16.37
N ASP A 141 -7.11 8.51 15.36
CA ASP A 141 -5.84 8.20 14.68
C ASP A 141 -5.41 9.39 13.81
N ALA A 142 -6.36 9.99 13.08
CA ALA A 142 -6.14 11.23 12.34
C ALA A 142 -5.71 12.37 13.28
N ALA A 143 -6.39 12.53 14.41
CA ALA A 143 -6.06 13.55 15.41
C ALA A 143 -4.63 13.39 15.96
N ALA A 144 -4.15 12.15 16.13
CA ALA A 144 -2.81 11.87 16.58
C ALA A 144 -1.72 12.24 15.55
N GLN A 145 -2.02 12.11 14.25
CA GLN A 145 -1.13 12.56 13.17
C GLN A 145 -1.01 14.09 13.11
N VAL A 146 -2.08 14.83 13.45
CA VAL A 146 -2.06 16.29 13.45
C VAL A 146 -1.20 16.83 14.58
N HIS A 147 -1.50 16.47 15.83
CA HIS A 147 -0.73 16.90 16.99
C HIS A 147 -1.10 16.08 18.24
N LYS A 148 -0.12 15.91 19.16
CA LYS A 148 -0.32 15.23 20.45
C LYS A 148 -1.45 15.81 21.31
N ASP A 149 -1.71 17.12 21.22
CA ASP A 149 -2.81 17.75 21.96
C ASP A 149 -4.19 17.33 21.45
N PHE A 150 -4.37 17.22 20.12
CA PHE A 150 -5.59 16.64 19.56
C PHE A 150 -5.73 15.18 19.95
N ALA A 151 -4.62 14.42 19.96
CA ALA A 151 -4.65 13.05 20.46
C ALA A 151 -5.16 12.96 21.91
N ALA A 152 -4.84 13.91 22.80
CA ALA A 152 -5.22 13.83 24.21
C ALA A 152 -6.56 14.51 24.54
N LYS A 153 -6.92 15.60 23.86
CA LYS A 153 -7.98 16.52 24.28
C LYS A 153 -9.14 16.66 23.28
N LEU A 154 -9.14 15.91 22.18
CA LEU A 154 -10.22 15.96 21.19
C LEU A 154 -11.59 15.70 21.84
N LYS A 155 -12.50 16.68 21.76
CA LYS A 155 -13.89 16.54 22.20
C LYS A 155 -14.77 15.95 21.09
N TYR A 156 -14.66 16.51 19.89
CA TYR A 156 -15.39 16.07 18.70
C TYR A 156 -14.70 16.60 17.44
N ALA A 157 -15.14 16.13 16.27
CA ALA A 157 -14.84 16.78 15.00
C ALA A 157 -16.12 17.03 14.21
N ARG A 158 -16.04 17.98 13.29
CA ARG A 158 -17.00 18.06 12.17
C ARG A 158 -16.39 17.39 10.96
N ILE A 159 -17.21 16.65 10.22
CA ILE A 159 -16.78 15.93 9.03
C ILE A 159 -17.64 16.31 7.82
N TRP A 160 -17.00 16.45 6.67
CA TRP A 160 -17.60 16.64 5.35
C TRP A 160 -17.04 15.57 4.40
N GLY A 161 -17.81 15.12 3.41
CA GLY A 161 -17.32 14.13 2.45
C GLY A 161 -18.29 12.99 2.21
N SER A 162 -17.77 11.75 2.20
CA SER A 162 -18.41 10.53 1.67
C SER A 162 -19.77 10.13 2.28
N GLY A 163 -20.22 10.80 3.34
CA GLY A 163 -21.52 10.62 3.96
C GLY A 163 -22.66 11.37 3.27
N LYS A 164 -23.90 11.07 3.65
CA LYS A 164 -25.11 11.73 3.12
C LYS A 164 -25.33 13.17 3.65
N HIS A 165 -24.52 13.62 4.60
CA HIS A 165 -24.72 14.90 5.29
C HIS A 165 -23.37 15.55 5.61
N ASP A 166 -23.26 16.82 5.25
CA ASP A 166 -22.09 17.66 5.49
C ASP A 166 -22.13 18.33 6.86
N GLY A 167 -20.98 18.41 7.52
CA GLY A 167 -20.82 19.11 8.79
C GLY A 167 -21.37 18.36 10.01
N ILE A 168 -21.53 17.04 9.92
CA ILE A 168 -21.99 16.22 11.06
C ILE A 168 -20.92 16.19 12.14
N MET A 169 -21.37 16.20 13.40
CA MET A 169 -20.50 16.05 14.55
C MET A 169 -20.24 14.57 14.83
N VAL A 170 -18.96 14.20 14.87
CA VAL A 170 -18.52 12.83 15.12
C VAL A 170 -17.57 12.76 16.31
N LYS A 171 -17.59 11.62 17.01
CA LYS A 171 -16.71 11.33 18.14
C LYS A 171 -15.44 10.61 17.67
N ARG A 172 -14.47 10.49 18.58
CA ARG A 172 -13.15 9.89 18.36
C ARG A 172 -13.17 8.51 17.68
N ASP A 173 -14.18 7.69 17.96
CA ASP A 173 -14.30 6.33 17.43
C ASP A 173 -14.92 6.23 16.04
N HIS A 174 -15.28 7.36 15.43
CA HIS A 174 -15.83 7.37 14.08
C HIS A 174 -14.78 6.87 13.07
N ILE A 175 -15.16 5.91 12.23
CA ILE A 175 -14.32 5.36 11.17
C ILE A 175 -14.33 6.35 10.00
N LEU A 176 -13.15 6.75 9.56
CA LEU A 176 -12.97 7.67 8.45
C LEU A 176 -12.96 6.93 7.11
N GLN A 177 -13.30 7.65 6.05
CA GLN A 177 -13.29 7.20 4.67
C GLN A 177 -12.34 8.03 3.81
N ASP A 178 -11.97 7.49 2.64
CA ASP A 178 -11.13 8.21 1.68
C ASP A 178 -11.83 9.48 1.19
N GLY A 179 -11.14 10.61 1.26
CA GLY A 179 -11.64 11.90 0.84
C GLY A 179 -12.38 12.70 1.92
N ASP A 180 -12.55 12.15 3.12
CA ASP A 180 -13.20 12.87 4.21
C ASP A 180 -12.39 14.12 4.60
N VAL A 181 -13.11 15.19 4.91
CA VAL A 181 -12.57 16.45 5.43
C VAL A 181 -12.95 16.57 6.90
N ILE A 182 -11.98 16.83 7.78
CA ILE A 182 -12.20 16.93 9.23
C ILE A 182 -11.80 18.31 9.77
N GLU A 183 -12.63 18.84 10.68
CA GLU A 183 -12.34 20.01 11.50
C GLU A 183 -12.35 19.57 12.96
N LEU A 184 -11.18 19.56 13.60
CA LEU A 184 -10.98 19.05 14.96
C LEU A 184 -11.31 20.12 16.02
N HIS A 185 -12.02 19.73 17.08
CA HIS A 185 -12.39 20.60 18.20
C HIS A 185 -11.92 20.01 19.54
N LEU A 186 -11.19 20.83 20.31
CA LEU A 186 -10.67 20.52 21.65
C LEU A 186 -11.62 20.90 22.78
#